data_AF-A0A822XSZ0-F1
#
_entry.id   AF-A0A822XSZ0-F1
#
_cell.length_a   1.000
_cell.length_b   1.000
_cell.length_c   1.000
_cell.angle_alpha   90.00
_cell.angle_beta   90.00
_cell.angle_gamma   90.00
#
_symmetry.space_group_name_H-M   'P 1'
#
loop_
_entity.id
_entity.type
_entity.pdbx_description
1 polymer ?
#
loop_
_entity_poly.entity_id
_entity_poly.type
_entity_poly.pdbx_seq_one_letter_code
_entity_poly.pdbx_strand_id
1 'polypeptide(L)'
;MDNTAGSSLYPLYRCKVLHLVRHAQGIHNVEGEKNSKAYLSPELFDAHLTPLGWQQVDNLHKHVHASGLIKRIDLVITSPLLRTMQTAVGVFGGHGYTDGVDAPPLMVANAGNSDRAAISSLNCPPFLAVELCREHFVCHDISVQCLLQ
;
A
#
# COMPACT_ATOMS: atom_id res chain seq x y z
N MET A 1 -1.88 21.34 41.14
CA MET A 1 -2.18 19.95 40.78
C MET A 1 -1.16 19.57 39.73
N ASP A 2 -0.09 18.91 40.14
CA ASP A 2 1.03 18.58 39.27
C ASP A 2 0.65 17.40 38.40
N ASN A 3 0.54 17.65 37.10
CA ASN A 3 0.24 16.66 36.09
C ASN A 3 1.53 15.91 35.76
N THR A 4 1.94 14.98 36.63
CA THR A 4 3.06 14.07 36.36
C THR A 4 2.61 13.07 35.31
N ALA A 5 2.82 13.40 34.03
CA ALA A 5 2.72 12.45 32.95
C ALA A 5 3.73 11.32 33.20
N GLY A 6 3.25 10.22 33.80
CA GLY A 6 4.08 9.06 34.11
C GLY A 6 4.62 8.45 32.82
N SER A 7 5.93 8.49 32.63
CA SER A 7 6.59 7.78 31.54
C SER A 7 6.55 6.29 31.82
N SER A 8 5.69 5.56 31.13
CA SER A 8 5.65 4.09 31.19
C SER A 8 6.57 3.50 30.12
N LEU A 9 7.55 2.71 30.54
CA LEU A 9 8.43 1.97 29.65
C LEU A 9 7.80 0.62 29.31
N TYR A 10 7.49 0.38 28.04
CA TYR A 10 6.98 -0.90 27.55
C TYR A 10 8.12 -1.69 26.89
N PRO A 11 8.36 -2.95 27.29
CA PRO A 11 9.36 -3.77 26.61
C PRO A 11 8.96 -4.01 25.15
N LEU A 12 9.87 -3.73 24.21
CA LEU A 12 9.60 -3.82 22.77
C LEU A 12 9.06 -5.19 22.33
N TYR A 13 9.50 -6.27 22.97
CA TYR A 13 9.03 -7.63 22.67
C TYR A 13 7.56 -7.88 23.03
N ARG A 14 6.92 -6.97 23.78
CA ARG A 14 5.47 -7.01 24.10
C ARG A 14 4.67 -6.03 23.26
N CYS A 15 5.31 -5.30 22.35
CA CYS A 15 4.66 -4.32 21.47
C CYS A 15 4.50 -4.90 20.07
N LYS A 16 3.46 -4.44 19.36
CA LYS A 16 3.35 -4.62 17.92
C LYS A 16 4.04 -3.45 17.22
N VAL A 17 4.79 -3.75 16.16
CA VAL A 17 5.44 -2.73 15.34
C VAL A 17 4.56 -2.50 14.11
N LEU A 18 4.16 -1.24 13.90
CA LEU A 18 3.38 -0.84 12.75
C LEU A 18 4.26 -0.07 11.77
N HIS A 19 4.38 -0.58 10.55
CA HIS A 19 5.03 0.12 9.44
C HIS A 19 3.97 0.78 8.57
N LEU A 20 4.05 2.10 8.41
CA LEU A 20 3.12 2.88 7.59
C LEU A 20 3.77 3.23 6.26
N VAL A 21 3.13 2.84 5.16
CA VAL A 21 3.61 3.06 3.80
C VAL A 21 2.49 3.72 3.00
N ARG A 22 2.77 4.87 2.39
CA ARG A 22 1.86 5.49 1.41
C ARG A 22 1.97 4.75 0.09
N HIS A 23 0.87 4.66 -0.68
CA HIS A 23 0.95 4.14 -2.05
C HIS A 23 1.95 4.96 -2.88
N ALA A 24 2.59 4.29 -3.83
CA ALA A 24 3.46 4.95 -4.81
C ALA A 24 2.66 5.87 -5.74
N GLN A 25 3.34 6.66 -6.56
CA GLN A 25 2.68 7.61 -7.45
C GLN A 25 1.66 6.91 -8.36
N GLY A 26 0.39 7.31 -8.26
CA GLY A 26 -0.68 6.87 -9.15
C GLY A 26 -0.99 7.91 -10.22
N ILE A 27 -1.69 7.50 -11.27
CA ILE A 27 -2.11 8.41 -12.36
C ILE A 27 -2.91 9.61 -11.80
N HIS A 28 -3.76 9.38 -10.79
CA HIS A 28 -4.50 10.46 -10.11
C HIS A 28 -3.61 11.54 -9.47
N ASN A 29 -2.38 11.22 -9.03
CA ASN A 29 -1.49 12.23 -8.46
C ASN A 29 -1.01 13.20 -9.55
N VAL A 30 -0.61 12.65 -10.71
CA VAL A 30 -0.12 13.44 -11.85
C VAL A 30 -1.22 14.34 -12.40
N GLU A 31 -2.43 13.83 -12.54
CA GLU A 31 -3.56 14.63 -13.04
C GLU A 31 -4.07 15.64 -12.01
N GLY A 32 -4.05 15.29 -10.72
CA GLY A 32 -4.39 16.18 -9.63
C GLY A 32 -3.41 17.34 -9.44
N GLU A 33 -2.12 17.14 -9.70
CA GLU A 33 -1.09 18.20 -9.71
C GLU A 33 -1.32 19.20 -10.85
N LYS A 34 -1.78 18.73 -12.02
CA LYS A 34 -2.14 19.60 -13.15
C LYS A 34 -3.46 20.35 -12.90
N ASN A 35 -4.43 19.65 -12.33
CA ASN A 35 -5.77 20.19 -12.09
C ASN A 35 -6.38 19.56 -10.84
N SER A 36 -6.51 20.34 -9.77
CA SER A 36 -7.08 19.87 -8.50
C SER A 36 -8.48 19.23 -8.65
N LYS A 37 -9.29 19.67 -9.63
CA LYS A 37 -10.61 19.06 -9.89
C LYS A 37 -10.53 17.61 -10.40
N ALA A 38 -9.37 17.17 -10.90
CA ALA A 38 -9.15 15.81 -11.37
C ALA A 38 -9.27 14.77 -10.23
N TYR A 39 -9.05 15.16 -8.98
CA TYR A 39 -9.29 14.27 -7.82
C TYR A 39 -10.75 13.85 -7.67
N LEU A 40 -11.68 14.62 -8.24
CA LEU A 40 -13.11 14.30 -8.24
C LEU A 40 -13.54 13.48 -9.47
N SER A 41 -12.62 13.18 -10.39
CA SER A 41 -12.93 12.40 -11.59
C SER A 41 -13.21 10.95 -11.21
N PRO A 42 -14.38 10.38 -11.60
CA PRO A 42 -14.67 8.97 -11.41
C PRO A 42 -13.64 8.05 -12.09
N GLU A 43 -13.03 8.50 -13.19
CA GLU A 43 -12.03 7.73 -13.94
C GLU A 43 -10.70 7.59 -13.16
N LEU A 44 -10.41 8.51 -12.24
CA LEU A 44 -9.18 8.52 -11.44
C LEU A 44 -9.37 7.94 -10.04
N PHE A 45 -10.60 7.56 -9.69
CA PHE A 45 -10.97 7.02 -8.39
C PHE A 45 -10.13 5.80 -8.01
N ASP A 46 -10.03 4.84 -8.94
CA ASP A 46 -9.27 3.60 -8.79
C ASP A 46 -8.06 3.55 -9.75
N ALA A 47 -7.41 4.70 -9.92
CA ALA A 47 -6.23 4.82 -10.76
C ALA A 47 -5.11 3.86 -10.32
N HIS A 48 -4.45 3.25 -11.31
CA HIS A 48 -3.25 2.44 -11.16
C HIS A 48 -1.99 3.31 -10.95
N LEU A 49 -0.87 2.65 -10.66
CA LEU A 49 0.46 3.27 -10.54
C LEU A 49 0.99 3.75 -11.88
N THR A 50 1.73 4.86 -11.86
CA THR A 50 2.50 5.34 -13.01
C THR A 50 3.78 4.51 -13.19
N PRO A 51 4.51 4.65 -14.32
CA PRO A 51 5.84 4.06 -14.46
C PRO A 51 6.82 4.51 -13.35
N LEU A 52 6.75 5.78 -12.93
CA LEU A 52 7.52 6.28 -11.79
C LEU A 52 7.06 5.64 -10.47
N GLY A 53 5.75 5.45 -10.29
CA GLY A 53 5.20 4.73 -9.14
C GLY A 53 5.75 3.31 -9.04
N TRP A 54 5.88 2.60 -10.16
CA TRP A 54 6.50 1.28 -10.17
C TRP A 54 8.01 1.31 -9.87
N GLN A 55 8.75 2.32 -10.32
CA GLN A 55 10.15 2.50 -9.91
C GLN A 55 10.28 2.72 -8.39
N GLN A 56 9.36 3.48 -7.79
CA GLN A 56 9.32 3.66 -6.33
C GLN A 56 9.06 2.34 -5.60
N VAL A 57 8.11 1.54 -6.11
CA VAL A 57 7.81 0.18 -5.62
C VAL A 57 9.05 -0.71 -5.68
N ASP A 58 9.75 -0.74 -6.81
CA ASP A 58 10.92 -1.61 -6.98
C ASP A 58 12.08 -1.23 -6.05
N ASN A 59 12.28 0.07 -5.82
CA ASN A 59 13.27 0.56 -4.88
C ASN A 59 12.94 0.16 -3.44
N LEU A 60 11.66 0.27 -3.05
CA LEU A 60 11.23 -0.12 -1.71
C LEU A 60 11.28 -1.65 -1.53
N HIS A 61 10.87 -2.43 -2.54
CA HIS A 61 11.00 -3.89 -2.54
C HIS A 61 12.45 -4.31 -2.26
N LYS A 62 13.41 -3.78 -3.03
CA LYS A 62 14.85 -4.04 -2.83
C LYS A 62 15.29 -3.72 -1.40
N HIS A 63 14.86 -2.58 -0.86
CA HIS A 63 15.22 -2.15 0.49
C HIS A 63 14.65 -3.08 1.57
N VAL A 64 13.37 -3.42 1.50
CA VAL A 64 12.67 -4.28 2.47
C VAL A 64 13.25 -5.70 2.48
N HIS A 65 13.66 -6.21 1.32
CA HIS A 65 14.32 -7.51 1.20
C HIS A 65 15.77 -7.47 1.70
N ALA A 66 16.56 -6.46 1.29
CA ALA A 66 17.97 -6.35 1.69
C ALA A 66 18.15 -6.10 3.19
N SER A 67 17.23 -5.35 3.81
CA SER A 67 17.23 -5.13 5.27
C SER A 67 16.75 -6.35 6.07
N GLY A 68 16.17 -7.36 5.42
CA GLY A 68 15.53 -8.49 6.07
C GLY A 68 14.21 -8.13 6.77
N LEU A 69 13.70 -6.92 6.57
CA LEU A 69 12.43 -6.46 7.15
C LEU A 69 11.28 -7.37 6.73
N ILE A 70 11.28 -7.85 5.48
CA ILE A 70 10.24 -8.78 4.97
C ILE A 70 10.02 -10.00 5.87
N LYS A 71 11.09 -10.52 6.50
CA LYS A 71 11.03 -11.70 7.38
C LYS A 71 10.41 -11.43 8.74
N ARG A 72 10.18 -10.15 9.08
CA ARG A 72 9.60 -9.70 10.36
C ARG A 72 8.16 -9.22 10.22
N ILE A 73 7.63 -9.18 8.99
CA ILE A 73 6.27 -8.73 8.72
C ILE A 73 5.33 -9.92 8.90
N ASP A 74 4.43 -9.83 9.89
CA ASP A 74 3.43 -10.86 10.15
C ASP A 74 2.18 -10.72 9.25
N LEU A 75 1.87 -9.50 8.79
CA LEU A 75 0.66 -9.19 8.03
C LEU A 75 0.84 -7.88 7.24
N VAL A 76 0.36 -7.85 5.99
CA VAL A 76 0.23 -6.64 5.18
C VAL A 76 -1.25 -6.28 5.05
N ILE A 77 -1.62 -5.08 5.51
CA ILE A 77 -2.97 -4.54 5.38
C ILE A 77 -2.94 -3.40 4.38
N THR A 78 -3.89 -3.38 3.45
CA THR A 78 -3.98 -2.34 2.42
C THR A 78 -5.42 -1.89 2.19
N SER A 79 -5.57 -0.67 1.69
CA SER A 79 -6.84 -0.22 1.12
C SER A 79 -7.11 -1.01 -0.18
N PRO A 80 -8.38 -1.31 -0.51
CA PRO A 80 -8.76 -2.07 -1.70
C PRO A 80 -8.62 -1.29 -3.01
N LEU A 81 -7.98 -0.12 -3.01
CA LEU A 81 -7.69 0.63 -4.23
C LEU A 81 -6.53 0.01 -5.01
N LEU A 82 -6.62 0.05 -6.33
CA LEU A 82 -5.66 -0.58 -7.23
C LEU A 82 -4.23 -0.09 -6.98
N ARG A 83 -4.02 1.22 -6.84
CA ARG A 83 -2.70 1.79 -6.49
C ARG A 83 -2.13 1.30 -5.15
N THR A 84 -2.98 1.12 -4.13
CA THR A 84 -2.54 0.67 -2.80
C THR A 84 -2.24 -0.82 -2.82
N MET A 85 -3.06 -1.62 -3.52
CA MET A 85 -2.79 -3.04 -3.73
C MET A 85 -1.55 -3.28 -4.60
N GLN A 86 -1.39 -2.55 -5.72
CA GLN A 86 -0.19 -2.63 -6.57
C GLN A 86 1.08 -2.27 -5.80
N THR A 87 1.03 -1.23 -4.95
CA THR A 87 2.16 -0.88 -4.08
C THR A 87 2.43 -2.01 -3.09
N ALA A 88 1.41 -2.49 -2.37
CA ALA A 88 1.57 -3.50 -1.34
C ALA A 88 2.11 -4.82 -1.92
N VAL A 89 1.50 -5.33 -3.00
CA VAL A 89 1.91 -6.57 -3.66
C VAL A 89 3.25 -6.42 -4.34
N GLY A 90 3.53 -5.27 -4.97
CA GLY A 90 4.83 -5.02 -5.59
C GLY A 90 5.98 -4.92 -4.60
N VAL A 91 5.74 -4.39 -3.39
CA VAL A 91 6.77 -4.23 -2.36
C VAL A 91 6.96 -5.49 -1.53
N PHE A 92 5.86 -6.10 -1.09
CA PHE A 92 5.88 -7.18 -0.09
C PHE A 92 5.50 -8.55 -0.67
N GLY A 93 5.13 -8.63 -1.95
CA GLY A 93 4.84 -9.88 -2.63
C GLY A 93 6.10 -10.71 -2.93
N GLY A 94 5.89 -11.92 -3.43
CA GLY A 94 6.97 -12.80 -3.86
C GLY A 94 7.69 -12.29 -5.10
N HIS A 95 8.74 -13.00 -5.50
CA HIS A 95 9.40 -12.74 -6.78
C HIS A 95 8.48 -13.11 -7.96
N GLY A 96 8.90 -12.74 -9.18
CA GLY A 96 8.21 -13.13 -10.40
C GLY A 96 7.99 -14.64 -10.46
N TYR A 97 6.87 -15.05 -11.07
CA TYR A 97 6.50 -16.45 -11.22
C TYR A 97 7.63 -17.22 -11.94
N THR A 98 8.32 -18.09 -11.23
CA THR A 98 9.28 -19.04 -11.82
C THR A 98 8.53 -20.30 -12.21
N ASP A 99 8.72 -20.78 -13.44
CA ASP A 99 8.16 -22.04 -13.91
C ASP A 99 8.43 -23.17 -12.89
N GLY A 100 7.36 -23.82 -12.42
CA GLY A 100 7.45 -24.97 -11.52
C GLY A 100 6.97 -24.75 -10.08
N VAL A 101 6.41 -23.58 -9.74
CA VAL A 101 5.75 -23.41 -8.44
C VAL A 101 4.23 -23.28 -8.57
N ASP A 102 3.54 -24.27 -8.01
CA ASP A 102 2.08 -24.40 -8.00
C ASP A 102 1.42 -23.51 -6.94
N ALA A 103 1.75 -22.21 -6.97
CA ALA A 103 1.15 -21.20 -6.10
C ALA A 103 0.37 -20.18 -6.94
N PRO A 104 -0.89 -19.87 -6.57
CA PRO A 104 -1.67 -18.89 -7.30
C PRO A 104 -0.99 -17.51 -7.25
N PRO A 105 -1.07 -16.72 -8.33
CA PRO A 105 -0.49 -15.38 -8.35
C PRO A 105 -1.18 -14.50 -7.30
N LEU A 106 -0.38 -13.75 -6.55
CA LEU A 106 -0.87 -12.70 -5.66
C LEU A 106 -1.37 -11.50 -6.47
N MET A 107 -0.76 -11.24 -7.63
CA MET A 107 -1.26 -10.29 -8.63
C MET A 107 -1.01 -10.87 -10.02
N VAL A 108 -2.02 -10.82 -10.88
CA VAL A 108 -1.95 -11.28 -12.26
C VAL A 108 -1.04 -10.39 -13.12
N ALA A 109 -0.54 -10.94 -14.22
CA ALA A 109 0.26 -10.18 -15.17
C ALA A 109 -0.54 -9.00 -15.75
N ASN A 110 0.14 -7.89 -16.01
CA ASN A 110 -0.41 -6.66 -16.57
C ASN A 110 -1.60 -6.07 -15.79
N ALA A 111 -1.71 -6.34 -14.48
CA ALA A 111 -2.74 -5.74 -13.64
C ALA A 111 -2.65 -4.21 -13.68
N GLY A 112 -3.74 -3.56 -14.07
CA GLY A 112 -3.80 -2.10 -14.23
C GLY A 112 -2.88 -1.56 -15.33
N ASN A 113 -2.78 -2.25 -16.48
CA ASN A 113 -1.98 -1.83 -17.64
C ASN A 113 -0.52 -1.49 -17.27
N SER A 114 0.07 -2.32 -16.42
CA SER A 114 1.39 -2.07 -15.84
C SER A 114 2.55 -2.62 -16.66
N ASP A 115 2.28 -3.48 -17.65
CA ASP A 115 3.27 -4.26 -18.41
C ASP A 115 4.18 -5.13 -17.50
N ARG A 116 3.72 -5.42 -16.28
CA ARG A 116 4.44 -6.22 -15.27
C ARG A 116 4.08 -7.70 -15.40
N ALA A 117 5.03 -8.57 -15.11
CA ALA A 117 4.77 -9.99 -14.93
C ALA A 117 3.87 -10.24 -13.69
N ALA A 118 3.29 -11.44 -13.61
CA ALA A 118 2.55 -11.85 -12.43
C ALA A 118 3.48 -11.92 -11.20
N ILE A 119 2.95 -11.50 -10.05
CA ILE A 119 3.64 -11.53 -8.76
C ILE A 119 3.14 -12.73 -7.98
N SER A 120 4.06 -13.55 -7.48
CA SER A 120 3.74 -14.76 -6.74
C SER A 120 3.35 -14.47 -5.28
N SER A 121 2.54 -15.34 -4.69
CA SER A 121 2.25 -15.39 -3.25
C SER A 121 3.30 -16.18 -2.45
N LEU A 122 4.34 -16.68 -3.10
CA LEU A 122 5.41 -17.44 -2.44
C LEU A 122 6.29 -16.55 -1.58
N ASN A 123 6.60 -17.03 -0.36
CA ASN A 123 7.49 -16.37 0.58
C ASN A 123 7.08 -14.92 0.89
N CYS A 124 5.80 -14.57 0.73
CA CYS A 124 5.25 -13.29 1.14
C CYS A 124 4.44 -13.45 2.44
N PRO A 125 4.33 -12.40 3.26
CA PRO A 125 3.38 -12.37 4.37
C PRO A 125 1.94 -12.49 3.86
N PRO A 126 0.96 -12.84 4.73
CA PRO A 126 -0.44 -12.76 4.38
C PRO A 126 -0.87 -11.32 4.09
N PHE A 127 -1.85 -11.17 3.20
CA PHE A 127 -2.42 -9.88 2.80
C PHE A 127 -3.88 -9.77 3.21
N LEU A 128 -4.29 -8.59 3.65
CA LEU A 128 -5.68 -8.24 3.91
C LEU A 128 -5.99 -6.90 3.23
N ALA A 129 -6.85 -6.94 2.21
CA ALA A 129 -7.43 -5.73 1.63
C ALA A 129 -8.75 -5.44 2.35
N VAL A 130 -8.82 -4.34 3.08
CA VAL A 130 -10.02 -3.95 3.83
C VAL A 130 -10.14 -2.44 3.88
N GLU A 131 -11.37 -1.95 3.76
CA GLU A 131 -11.72 -0.56 3.98
C GLU A 131 -12.97 -0.54 4.86
N LEU A 132 -12.82 -0.04 6.09
CA LEU A 132 -13.96 0.18 6.99
C LEU A 132 -14.51 1.61 6.87
N CYS A 133 -13.69 2.52 6.35
CA CYS A 133 -14.01 3.93 6.30
C CYS A 133 -13.20 4.56 5.16
N ARG A 134 -13.90 5.22 4.24
CA ARG A 134 -13.27 5.94 3.15
C ARG A 134 -13.35 7.43 3.40
N GLU A 135 -12.20 8.08 3.38
CA GLU A 135 -12.13 9.53 3.49
C GLU A 135 -12.69 10.13 2.20
N HIS A 136 -13.85 10.79 2.27
CA HIS A 136 -14.28 11.69 1.20
C HIS A 136 -13.41 12.96 1.31
N PHE A 137 -12.55 13.19 0.32
CA PHE A 137 -11.88 14.47 0.15
C PHE A 137 -12.92 15.52 -0.30
N VAL A 138 -13.73 16.02 0.64
CA VAL A 138 -14.57 17.19 0.39
C VAL A 138 -13.63 18.40 0.42
N CYS A 139 -13.29 18.92 -0.76
CA CYS A 139 -12.57 20.19 -0.89
C CYS A 139 -13.46 21.35 -0.42
N HIS A 140 -13.45 21.65 0.88
CA HIS A 140 -13.27 22.96 1.51
C HIS A 140 -13.70 22.85 2.98
N ASP A 141 -12.80 23.30 3.84
CA ASP A 141 -12.90 23.37 5.31
C ASP A 141 -12.86 22.04 6.08
N ILE A 142 -11.97 22.04 7.07
CA ILE A 142 -11.56 20.93 7.91
C ILE A 142 -12.80 20.28 8.56
N SER A 143 -13.14 19.07 8.11
CA SER A 143 -13.84 18.05 8.89
C SER A 143 -13.65 16.70 8.21
N VAL A 144 -12.83 15.84 8.81
CA VAL A 144 -12.72 14.42 8.42
C VAL A 144 -14.02 13.75 8.84
N GLN A 145 -14.99 13.67 7.94
CA GLN A 145 -16.21 12.92 8.18
C GLN A 145 -16.04 11.53 7.58
N CYS A 146 -15.63 10.60 8.45
CA CYS A 146 -15.56 9.18 8.16
C CYS A 146 -17.00 8.66 8.00
N LEU A 147 -17.45 8.44 6.77
CA LEU A 147 -18.69 7.69 6.53
C LEU A 147 -18.36 6.20 6.70
N LEU A 148 -18.74 5.65 7.84
CA LEU A 148 -18.88 4.22 8.03
C LEU A 148 -20.05 3.76 7.14
N GLN A 149 -19.79 2.81 6.23
CA GLN A 149 -20.83 2.13 5.46
C GLN A 149 -21.59 1.13 6.31
#